data_AF-A0A2Z6MNF3-F1
#
_entry.id   AF-A0A2Z6MNF3-F1
#
_cell.length_a   1.000
_cell.length_b   1.000
_cell.length_c   1.000
_cell.angle_alpha   90.00
_cell.angle_beta   90.00
_cell.angle_gamma   90.00
#
_symmetry.space_group_name_H-M   'P 1'
#
loop_
_entity.id
_entity.type
_entity.pdbx_description
1 polymer ?
#
loop_
_entity_poly.entity_id
_entity_poly.type
_entity_poly.pdbx_seq_one_letter_code
_entity_poly.pdbx_strand_id
1 'polypeptide(L)'
;MLAIGSPITSIHINTTCTALLRELEVDEAANTKARFHQSLAAKEAEIATLVAALGEHDINSPTNTGKRSASLKEKLASVTPLVEEEKRRKSDRLQKVLQCVNDVHSLCGVLRLDFGQTVDDVHPSLHGTQVEQSTNISNSTLEGLEKTILKLKTERKARIQKLKDIVANLFELWNLMDTSKEERNSFLRFTYIGATSESEITERGFSRSRMKERVFKKRSELEEICRLTHIEPDTSTAAEKASALIDSGLVDPCELLANIEAQIAKAKDEALSRREVTDRIDKWLFACEEENWLDEYSQVSQ
;
A
#
# COMPACT_ATOMS: atom_id res chain seq x y z
N MET A 1 73.82 62.43 11.91
CA MET A 1 74.14 61.59 10.73
C MET A 1 74.82 60.31 11.21
N LEU A 2 74.09 59.19 11.27
CA LEU A 2 74.70 57.89 11.02
C LEU A 2 73.83 57.21 9.98
N ALA A 3 74.48 56.89 8.87
CA ALA A 3 73.85 56.51 7.64
C ALA A 3 73.18 55.14 7.77
N ILE A 4 71.89 55.13 7.42
CA ILE A 4 71.28 54.24 6.43
C ILE A 4 71.75 52.79 6.53
N GLY A 5 70.86 51.91 6.99
CA GLY A 5 71.06 50.46 7.04
C GLY A 5 71.76 49.96 5.78
N SER A 6 72.84 49.19 5.96
CA SER A 6 73.65 48.68 4.87
C SER A 6 72.76 47.93 3.86
N PRO A 7 72.92 48.15 2.54
CA PRO A 7 72.14 47.46 1.51
C PRO A 7 72.11 45.94 1.70
N ILE A 8 73.20 45.38 2.24
CA ILE A 8 73.36 43.96 2.52
C ILE A 8 72.36 43.46 3.56
N THR A 9 72.12 44.21 4.65
CA THR A 9 71.14 43.88 5.69
C THR A 9 69.70 43.96 5.16
N SER A 10 69.39 44.97 4.34
CA SER A 10 68.05 45.10 3.73
C SER A 10 67.77 44.00 2.72
N ILE A 11 68.77 43.62 1.92
CA ILE A 11 68.67 42.49 0.98
C ILE A 11 68.49 41.19 1.75
N HIS A 12 69.28 40.93 2.79
CA HIS A 12 69.19 39.70 3.58
C HIS A 12 67.84 39.55 4.29
N ILE A 13 67.30 40.63 4.85
CA ILE A 13 65.96 40.63 5.45
C ILE A 13 64.89 40.36 4.36
N ASN A 14 64.98 41.01 3.20
CA ASN A 14 64.02 40.78 2.12
C ASN A 14 64.07 39.33 1.56
N THR A 15 65.27 38.77 1.41
CA THR A 15 65.45 37.37 0.99
C THR A 15 64.93 36.39 2.04
N THR A 16 65.11 36.69 3.32
CA THR A 16 64.60 35.84 4.42
C THR A 16 63.08 35.94 4.53
N CYS A 17 62.51 37.14 4.45
CA CYS A 17 61.05 37.34 4.44
C CYS A 17 60.38 36.65 3.25
N THR A 18 60.97 36.70 2.05
CA THR A 18 60.43 36.01 0.87
C THR A 18 60.54 34.49 0.96
N ALA A 19 61.60 33.95 1.58
CA ALA A 19 61.73 32.52 1.84
C ALA A 19 60.66 32.02 2.83
N LEU A 20 60.45 32.74 3.94
CA LEU A 20 59.44 32.40 4.96
C LEU A 20 58.01 32.50 4.42
N LEU A 21 57.70 33.51 3.61
CA LEU A 21 56.39 33.61 2.95
C LEU A 21 56.14 32.43 2.01
N ARG A 22 57.15 32.00 1.26
CA ARG A 22 57.06 30.86 0.36
C ARG A 22 56.89 29.53 1.12
N GLU A 23 57.57 29.38 2.25
CA GLU A 23 57.44 28.21 3.12
C GLU A 23 56.04 28.13 3.73
N LEU A 24 55.49 29.26 4.20
CA LEU A 24 54.12 29.35 4.71
C LEU A 24 53.06 29.00 3.64
N GLU A 25 53.22 29.49 2.41
CA GLU A 25 52.32 29.16 1.29
C GLU A 25 52.39 27.67 0.92
N VAL A 26 53.58 27.08 0.96
CA VAL A 26 53.77 25.64 0.69
C VAL A 26 53.14 24.80 1.81
N ASP A 27 53.30 25.20 3.07
CA ASP A 27 52.70 24.52 4.22
C ASP A 27 51.17 24.63 4.22
N GLU A 28 50.63 25.79 3.85
CA GLU A 28 49.18 25.98 3.70
C GLU A 28 48.62 25.13 2.55
N ALA A 29 49.32 25.08 1.41
CA ALA A 29 48.97 24.21 0.29
C ALA A 29 49.08 22.71 0.65
N ALA A 30 50.09 22.32 1.44
CA ALA A 30 50.25 20.95 1.91
C ALA A 30 49.13 20.55 2.89
N ASN A 31 48.76 21.45 3.81
CA ASN A 31 47.69 21.22 4.78
C ASN A 31 46.31 21.14 4.11
N THR A 32 46.00 22.05 3.17
CA THR A 32 44.75 21.99 2.40
C THR A 32 44.66 20.70 1.56
N LYS A 33 45.76 20.30 0.91
CA LYS A 33 45.87 19.03 0.19
C LYS A 33 45.64 17.82 1.10
N ALA A 34 46.23 17.81 2.29
CA ALA A 34 46.04 16.73 3.28
C ALA A 34 44.56 16.63 3.73
N ARG A 35 43.90 17.76 4.01
CA ARG A 35 42.46 17.78 4.33
C ARG A 35 41.59 17.22 3.22
N PHE A 36 41.88 17.53 1.95
CA PHE A 36 41.13 16.97 0.82
C PHE A 36 41.31 15.45 0.71
N HIS A 37 42.53 14.93 0.91
CA HIS A 37 42.78 13.50 0.91
C HIS A 37 42.06 12.78 2.07
N GLN A 38 42.06 13.37 3.27
CA GLN A 38 41.35 12.81 4.42
C GLN A 38 39.83 12.78 4.18
N SER A 39 39.28 13.85 3.62
CA SER A 39 37.86 13.92 3.25
C SER A 39 37.49 12.89 2.17
N LEU A 40 38.35 12.72 1.16
CA LEU A 40 38.15 11.71 0.11
C LEU A 40 38.16 10.29 0.70
N ALA A 41 39.14 9.96 1.54
CA ALA A 41 39.22 8.65 2.18
C ALA A 41 38.01 8.36 3.09
N ALA A 42 37.51 9.39 3.81
CA ALA A 42 36.29 9.26 4.61
C ALA A 42 35.06 8.97 3.73
N LYS A 43 34.93 9.64 2.58
CA LYS A 43 33.84 9.42 1.63
C LYS A 43 33.93 8.06 0.92
N GLU A 44 35.14 7.62 0.57
CA GLU A 44 35.38 6.27 0.02
C GLU A 44 35.02 5.17 1.03
N ALA A 45 35.35 5.36 2.31
CA ALA A 45 34.95 4.45 3.39
C ALA A 45 33.42 4.44 3.63
N GLU A 46 32.76 5.60 3.52
CA GLU A 46 31.30 5.72 3.59
C GLU A 46 30.64 4.94 2.45
N ILE A 47 31.16 5.04 1.22
CA ILE A 47 30.70 4.24 0.07
C ILE A 47 30.90 2.75 0.32
N ALA A 48 32.10 2.32 0.76
CA ALA A 48 32.37 0.91 1.02
C ALA A 48 31.41 0.32 2.07
N THR A 49 31.06 1.11 3.10
CA THR A 49 30.09 0.72 4.13
C THR A 49 28.67 0.61 3.58
N LEU A 50 28.26 1.55 2.72
CA LEU A 50 26.95 1.54 2.06
C LEU A 50 26.81 0.36 1.09
N VAL A 51 27.82 0.09 0.27
CA VAL A 51 27.86 -1.04 -0.68
C VAL A 51 27.81 -2.38 0.08
N ALA A 52 28.58 -2.51 1.17
CA ALA A 52 28.54 -3.70 2.02
C ALA A 52 27.15 -3.92 2.65
N ALA A 53 26.49 -2.86 3.11
CA ALA A 53 25.14 -2.94 3.68
C ALA A 53 24.07 -3.31 2.63
N LEU A 54 24.31 -2.99 1.36
CA LEU A 54 23.42 -3.32 0.24
C LEU A 54 23.61 -4.75 -0.28
N GLY A 55 24.67 -5.44 0.14
CA GLY A 55 25.03 -6.78 -0.34
C GLY A 55 25.34 -6.82 -1.84
N GLU A 56 25.66 -5.68 -2.46
CA GLU A 56 26.01 -5.59 -3.86
C GLU A 56 27.51 -5.87 -4.03
N HIS A 57 27.84 -7.07 -4.53
CA HIS A 57 29.11 -7.31 -5.22
C HIS A 57 28.89 -7.07 -6.71
N ASP A 58 28.58 -5.83 -7.11
CA ASP A 58 28.60 -5.51 -8.53
C ASP A 58 30.03 -5.14 -8.96
N ILE A 59 30.55 -5.90 -9.91
CA ILE A 59 31.95 -5.95 -10.36
C ILE A 59 32.28 -4.77 -11.28
N ASN A 60 31.35 -3.84 -11.49
CA ASN A 60 31.57 -2.63 -12.26
C ASN A 60 31.98 -1.48 -11.35
N SER A 61 33.16 -1.62 -10.76
CA SER A 61 33.88 -0.48 -10.25
C SER A 61 34.03 0.56 -11.38
N PRO A 62 33.64 1.84 -11.21
CA PRO A 62 34.08 2.89 -12.12
C PRO A 62 35.54 3.23 -11.80
N THR A 63 36.42 2.23 -11.85
CA THR A 63 37.87 2.40 -11.64
C THR A 63 38.62 2.53 -12.95
N ASN A 64 37.93 2.69 -14.09
CA ASN A 64 38.64 2.84 -15.34
C ASN A 64 37.96 3.74 -16.37
N THR A 65 37.99 5.05 -16.15
CA THR A 65 38.15 6.00 -17.25
C THR A 65 39.06 7.16 -16.84
N GLY A 66 40.28 7.17 -17.39
CA GLY A 66 41.04 8.40 -17.58
C GLY A 66 42.03 8.80 -16.47
N LYS A 67 43.24 8.24 -16.55
CA LYS A 67 44.44 8.97 -16.15
C LYS A 67 44.51 10.30 -16.91
N ARG A 68 44.20 11.43 -16.25
CA ARG A 68 44.91 12.74 -16.38
C ARG A 68 44.29 13.81 -15.46
N SER A 69 45.02 14.13 -14.39
CA SER A 69 45.04 15.41 -13.65
C SER A 69 43.73 16.17 -13.40
N ALA A 70 42.68 15.51 -12.90
CA ALA A 70 41.59 16.22 -12.22
C ALA A 70 42.10 16.72 -10.84
N SER A 71 41.80 17.97 -10.48
CA SER A 71 42.19 18.52 -9.17
C SER A 71 41.50 17.74 -8.04
N LEU A 72 42.09 17.65 -6.84
CA LEU A 72 41.46 16.95 -5.70
C LEU A 72 40.06 17.47 -5.39
N LYS A 73 39.82 18.76 -5.64
CA LYS A 73 38.52 19.41 -5.51
C LYS A 73 37.50 18.89 -6.53
N GLU A 74 37.93 18.60 -7.75
CA GLU A 74 37.10 18.04 -8.82
C GLU A 74 36.75 16.57 -8.55
N LYS A 75 37.72 15.77 -8.05
CA LYS A 75 37.44 14.40 -7.58
C LYS A 75 36.47 14.37 -6.40
N LEU A 76 36.59 15.31 -5.47
CA LEU A 76 35.66 15.40 -4.34
C LEU A 76 34.25 15.83 -4.81
N ALA A 77 34.19 16.76 -5.77
CA ALA A 77 32.94 17.18 -6.39
C ALA A 77 32.26 16.04 -7.18
N SER A 78 33.03 15.11 -7.77
CA SER A 78 32.48 13.95 -8.48
C SER A 78 32.04 12.81 -7.54
N VAL A 79 32.69 12.64 -6.38
CA VAL A 79 32.35 11.58 -5.39
C VAL A 79 31.11 11.94 -4.58
N THR A 80 30.88 13.23 -4.31
CA THR A 80 29.72 13.72 -3.53
C THR A 80 28.35 13.27 -4.10
N PRO A 81 28.04 13.45 -5.40
CA PRO A 81 26.77 12.98 -5.97
C PRO A 81 26.63 11.45 -5.99
N LEU A 82 27.74 10.70 -6.08
CA LEU A 82 27.71 9.23 -6.01
C LEU A 82 27.29 8.77 -4.60
N VAL A 83 27.81 9.40 -3.54
CA VAL A 83 27.41 9.10 -2.16
C VAL A 83 25.92 9.35 -1.94
N GLU A 84 25.40 10.47 -2.43
CA GLU A 84 23.98 10.81 -2.27
C GLU A 84 23.07 9.88 -3.08
N GLU A 85 23.47 9.47 -4.28
CA GLU A 85 22.74 8.48 -5.08
C GLU A 85 22.71 7.10 -4.39
N GLU A 86 23.82 6.64 -3.80
CA GLU A 86 23.87 5.37 -3.06
C GLU A 86 23.01 5.42 -1.78
N LYS A 87 22.99 6.56 -1.08
CA LYS A 87 22.08 6.78 0.06
C LYS A 87 20.62 6.71 -0.37
N ARG A 88 20.27 7.35 -1.49
CA ARG A 88 18.92 7.32 -2.06
C ARG A 88 18.51 5.89 -2.43
N ARG A 89 19.37 5.15 -3.13
CA ARG A 89 19.14 3.73 -3.47
C ARG A 89 18.92 2.87 -2.24
N LYS A 90 19.72 3.06 -1.19
CA LYS A 90 19.55 2.37 0.09
C LYS A 90 18.21 2.67 0.74
N SER A 91 17.79 3.95 0.74
CA SER A 91 16.49 4.38 1.27
C SER A 91 15.33 3.74 0.49
N ASP A 92 15.36 3.79 -0.84
CA ASP A 92 14.34 3.21 -1.70
C ASP A 92 14.22 1.68 -1.48
N ARG A 93 15.35 0.99 -1.38
CA ARG A 93 15.39 -0.45 -1.12
C ARG A 93 14.84 -0.79 0.27
N LEU A 94 15.20 -0.02 1.29
CA LEU A 94 14.67 -0.21 2.64
C LEU A 94 13.14 -0.04 2.67
N GLN A 95 12.63 0.98 1.99
CA GLN A 95 11.19 1.20 1.86
C GLN A 95 10.51 0.00 1.15
N LYS A 96 11.13 -0.55 0.11
CA LYS A 96 10.60 -1.73 -0.60
C LYS A 96 10.56 -2.96 0.29
N VAL A 97 11.64 -3.25 1.04
CA VAL A 97 11.68 -4.37 2.00
C VAL A 97 10.60 -4.21 3.07
N LEU A 98 10.44 -3.02 3.64
CA LEU A 98 9.39 -2.73 4.62
C LEU A 98 8.00 -3.00 4.04
N GLN A 99 7.74 -2.56 2.80
CA GLN A 99 6.47 -2.84 2.14
C GLN A 99 6.24 -4.35 1.97
N CYS A 100 7.25 -5.10 1.53
CA CYS A 100 7.15 -6.54 1.36
C CYS A 100 6.87 -7.25 2.71
N VAL A 101 7.54 -6.85 3.78
CA VAL A 101 7.30 -7.40 5.12
C VAL A 101 5.86 -7.13 5.60
N ASN A 102 5.34 -5.91 5.37
CA ASN A 102 3.95 -5.57 5.68
C ASN A 102 2.96 -6.40 4.86
N ASP A 103 3.23 -6.63 3.58
CA ASP A 103 2.40 -7.48 2.73
C ASP A 103 2.38 -8.92 3.25
N VAL A 104 3.53 -9.48 3.64
CA VAL A 104 3.62 -10.81 4.28
C VAL A 104 2.83 -10.86 5.58
N HIS A 105 2.96 -9.85 6.46
CA HIS A 105 2.21 -9.76 7.71
C HIS A 105 0.69 -9.77 7.46
N SER A 106 0.22 -8.95 6.52
CA SER A 106 -1.21 -8.89 6.16
C SER A 106 -1.73 -10.23 5.62
N LEU A 107 -0.95 -10.88 4.74
CA LEU A 107 -1.30 -12.17 4.15
C LEU A 107 -1.31 -13.28 5.20
N CYS A 108 -0.37 -13.27 6.15
CA CYS A 108 -0.35 -14.23 7.27
C CYS A 108 -1.60 -14.07 8.14
N GLY A 109 -2.02 -12.84 8.44
CA GLY A 109 -3.27 -12.58 9.18
C GLY A 109 -4.51 -13.14 8.48
N VAL A 110 -4.63 -12.93 7.16
CA VAL A 110 -5.75 -13.46 6.36
C VAL A 110 -5.71 -14.99 6.25
N LEU A 111 -4.52 -15.57 6.11
CA LEU A 111 -4.33 -17.02 5.97
C LEU A 111 -4.25 -17.76 7.31
N ARG A 112 -4.28 -17.03 8.43
CA ARG A 112 -4.05 -17.59 9.78
C ARG A 112 -2.75 -18.39 9.86
N LEU A 113 -1.68 -17.85 9.31
CA LEU A 113 -0.32 -18.40 9.39
C LEU A 113 0.50 -17.62 10.42
N ASP A 114 1.51 -18.27 10.98
CA ASP A 114 2.47 -17.60 11.85
C ASP A 114 3.42 -16.73 11.02
N PHE A 115 3.41 -15.42 11.30
CA PHE A 115 4.22 -14.46 10.58
C PHE A 115 5.72 -14.70 10.82
N GLY A 116 6.12 -14.96 12.06
CA GLY A 116 7.52 -15.18 12.45
C GLY A 116 8.15 -16.34 11.68
N GLN A 117 7.50 -17.48 11.70
CA GLN A 117 7.91 -18.66 10.93
C GLN A 117 7.99 -18.38 9.43
N THR A 118 7.06 -17.59 8.89
CA THR A 118 7.00 -17.28 7.46
C THR A 118 8.14 -16.37 7.00
N VAL A 119 8.57 -15.42 7.85
CA VAL A 119 9.70 -14.54 7.53
C VAL A 119 11.06 -15.17 7.87
N ASP A 120 11.11 -16.05 8.88
CA ASP A 120 12.31 -16.83 9.23
C ASP A 120 12.78 -17.72 8.07
N ASP A 121 11.83 -18.27 7.29
CA ASP A 121 12.11 -19.02 6.05
C ASP A 121 12.85 -18.18 4.99
N VAL A 122 12.70 -16.85 5.03
CA VAL A 122 13.41 -15.92 4.14
C VAL A 122 14.73 -15.48 4.78
N HIS A 123 14.65 -14.84 5.95
CA HIS A 123 15.82 -14.48 6.73
C HIS A 123 15.43 -14.14 8.18
N PRO A 124 16.10 -14.71 9.20
CA PRO A 124 15.74 -14.50 10.61
C PRO A 124 15.85 -13.04 11.08
N SER A 125 16.65 -12.20 10.40
CA SER A 125 16.70 -10.76 10.71
C SER A 125 15.40 -10.00 10.41
N LEU A 126 14.45 -10.60 9.68
CA LEU A 126 13.16 -10.00 9.35
C LEU A 126 12.14 -10.17 10.49
N HIS A 127 12.38 -11.14 11.37
CA HIS A 127 11.56 -11.45 12.54
C HIS A 127 11.90 -10.54 13.75
N GLY A 128 13.05 -9.84 13.69
CA GLY A 128 13.67 -9.18 14.84
C GLY A 128 13.11 -7.81 15.22
N THR A 129 12.50 -7.76 16.40
CA THR A 129 12.19 -6.57 17.24
C THR A 129 13.41 -6.04 18.01
N GLN A 130 14.62 -6.54 17.74
CA GLN A 130 15.86 -6.03 18.36
C GLN A 130 16.36 -4.78 17.65
N VAL A 131 16.49 -3.70 18.42
CA VAL A 131 16.93 -2.35 18.02
C VAL A 131 18.31 -2.33 17.33
N GLU A 132 19.08 -3.42 17.36
CA GLU A 132 20.48 -3.47 16.88
C GLU A 132 20.71 -4.37 15.65
N GLN A 133 19.75 -5.19 15.21
CA GLN A 133 19.91 -5.99 14.00
C GLN A 133 19.40 -5.19 12.80
N SER A 134 20.31 -4.71 11.95
CA SER A 134 19.91 -4.08 10.69
C SER A 134 19.14 -5.08 9.85
N THR A 135 17.89 -4.77 9.51
CA THR A 135 17.08 -5.55 8.58
C THR A 135 17.90 -5.83 7.32
N ASN A 136 18.11 -7.11 7.00
CA ASN A 136 18.85 -7.49 5.81
C ASN A 136 18.12 -6.97 4.56
N ILE A 137 18.76 -6.07 3.81
CA ILE A 137 18.22 -5.46 2.59
C ILE A 137 18.81 -6.05 1.30
N SER A 138 19.55 -7.16 1.37
CA SER A 138 20.19 -7.81 0.22
C SER A 138 19.17 -8.24 -0.84
N ASN A 139 19.62 -8.34 -2.10
CA ASN A 139 18.76 -8.73 -3.23
C ASN A 139 18.13 -10.12 -3.03
N SER A 140 18.88 -11.06 -2.46
CA SER A 140 18.37 -12.39 -2.12
C SER A 140 17.22 -12.35 -1.10
N THR A 141 17.30 -11.48 -0.10
CA THR A 141 16.24 -11.31 0.91
C THR A 141 14.99 -10.70 0.29
N LEU A 142 15.15 -9.71 -0.59
CA LEU A 142 14.02 -9.11 -1.29
C LEU A 142 13.35 -10.12 -2.25
N GLU A 143 14.14 -10.88 -3.00
CA GLU A 143 13.62 -11.94 -3.88
C GLU A 143 12.91 -13.04 -3.08
N GLY A 144 13.46 -13.44 -1.93
CA GLY A 144 12.83 -14.39 -1.01
C GLY A 144 11.50 -13.88 -0.46
N LEU A 145 11.41 -12.60 -0.09
CA LEU A 145 10.16 -11.94 0.32
C LEU A 145 9.14 -11.91 -0.83
N GLU A 146 9.54 -11.49 -2.03
CA GLU A 146 8.65 -11.44 -3.20
C GLU A 146 8.12 -12.84 -3.56
N LYS A 147 8.96 -13.87 -3.51
CA LYS A 147 8.58 -15.27 -3.71
C LYS A 147 7.59 -15.76 -2.64
N THR A 148 7.81 -15.39 -1.38
CA THR A 148 6.92 -15.73 -0.27
C THR A 148 5.57 -15.06 -0.43
N ILE A 149 5.53 -13.77 -0.77
CA ILE A 149 4.29 -13.04 -1.07
C ILE A 149 3.53 -13.72 -2.20
N LEU A 150 4.22 -14.12 -3.28
CA LEU A 150 3.59 -14.81 -4.40
C LEU A 150 2.97 -16.15 -3.95
N LYS A 151 3.70 -16.96 -3.17
CA LYS A 151 3.21 -18.22 -2.59
C LYS A 151 1.99 -18.02 -1.69
N LEU A 152 2.00 -16.99 -0.85
CA LEU A 152 0.85 -16.68 0.02
C LEU A 152 -0.36 -16.20 -0.78
N LYS A 153 -0.15 -15.37 -1.82
CA LYS A 153 -1.21 -14.94 -2.73
C LYS A 153 -1.85 -16.12 -3.48
N THR A 154 -1.05 -17.09 -3.95
CA THR A 154 -1.57 -18.27 -4.63
C THR A 154 -2.33 -19.20 -3.67
N GLU A 155 -1.81 -19.43 -2.46
CA GLU A 155 -2.51 -20.21 -1.43
C GLU A 155 -3.85 -19.58 -1.04
N ARG A 156 -3.88 -18.25 -0.88
CA ARG A 156 -5.14 -17.53 -0.62
C ARG A 156 -6.16 -17.75 -1.73
N LYS A 157 -5.74 -17.63 -2.99
CA LYS A 157 -6.60 -17.89 -4.14
C LYS A 157 -7.12 -19.33 -4.13
N ALA A 158 -6.27 -20.31 -3.80
CA ALA A 158 -6.66 -21.70 -3.69
C ALA A 158 -7.71 -21.94 -2.59
N ARG A 159 -7.55 -21.34 -1.41
CA ARG A 159 -8.53 -21.45 -0.31
C ARG A 159 -9.88 -20.82 -0.66
N ILE A 160 -9.85 -19.66 -1.34
CA ILE A 160 -11.08 -18.99 -1.78
C ILE A 160 -11.79 -19.81 -2.86
N GLN A 161 -11.05 -20.42 -3.78
CA GLN A 161 -11.64 -21.31 -4.77
C GLN A 161 -12.30 -22.53 -4.11
N LYS A 162 -11.61 -23.19 -3.16
CA LYS A 162 -12.21 -24.30 -2.40
C LYS A 162 -13.49 -23.88 -1.67
N LEU A 163 -13.50 -22.67 -1.10
CA LEU A 163 -14.71 -22.13 -0.46
C LEU A 163 -15.84 -21.93 -1.48
N LYS A 164 -15.55 -21.39 -2.67
CA LYS A 164 -16.52 -21.24 -3.76
C LYS A 164 -17.10 -22.60 -4.17
N ASP A 165 -16.26 -23.62 -4.29
CA ASP A 165 -16.70 -24.98 -4.66
C ASP A 165 -17.59 -25.61 -3.57
N ILE A 166 -17.23 -25.44 -2.30
CA ILE A 166 -18.06 -25.88 -1.16
C ILE A 166 -19.43 -25.18 -1.16
N VAL A 167 -19.45 -23.86 -1.38
CA VAL A 167 -20.70 -23.09 -1.45
C VAL A 167 -21.56 -23.53 -2.64
N ALA A 168 -20.95 -23.85 -3.78
CA ALA A 168 -21.68 -24.40 -4.93
C ALA A 168 -22.32 -25.76 -4.58
N ASN A 169 -21.57 -26.68 -3.96
CA ASN A 169 -22.12 -27.97 -3.52
C ASN A 169 -23.24 -27.80 -2.47
N LEU A 170 -23.08 -26.85 -1.55
CA LEU A 170 -24.11 -26.52 -0.56
C LEU A 170 -25.39 -25.98 -1.24
N PHE A 171 -25.24 -25.21 -2.30
CA PHE A 171 -26.37 -24.71 -3.08
C PHE A 171 -27.15 -25.84 -3.76
N GLU A 172 -26.45 -26.83 -4.35
CA GLU A 172 -27.09 -28.02 -4.91
C GLU A 172 -27.83 -28.83 -3.84
N LEU A 173 -27.24 -28.98 -2.65
CA LEU A 173 -27.91 -29.65 -1.53
C LEU A 173 -29.16 -28.90 -1.07
N TRP A 174 -29.11 -27.57 -0.96
CA TRP A 174 -30.29 -26.77 -0.62
C TRP A 174 -31.39 -26.86 -1.67
N ASN A 175 -31.03 -26.97 -2.96
CA ASN A 175 -31.99 -27.21 -4.03
C ASN A 175 -32.66 -28.57 -3.88
N LEU A 176 -31.91 -29.62 -3.52
CA LEU A 176 -32.45 -30.95 -3.30
C LEU A 176 -33.34 -31.03 -2.05
N MET A 177 -33.01 -30.24 -1.02
CA MET A 177 -33.71 -30.21 0.27
C MET A 177 -34.88 -29.22 0.29
N ASP A 178 -35.26 -28.60 -0.83
CA ASP A 178 -36.29 -27.55 -0.93
C ASP A 178 -36.16 -26.44 0.13
N THR A 179 -34.92 -26.12 0.54
CA THR A 179 -34.66 -25.18 1.64
C THR A 179 -35.09 -23.76 1.26
N SER A 180 -35.70 -23.01 2.18
CA SER A 180 -36.20 -21.64 1.90
C SER A 180 -35.06 -20.65 1.57
N LYS A 181 -35.35 -19.59 0.79
CA LYS A 181 -34.32 -18.60 0.39
C LYS A 181 -33.77 -17.81 1.58
N GLU A 182 -34.59 -17.59 2.60
CA GLU A 182 -34.25 -16.90 3.85
C GLU A 182 -33.18 -17.66 4.66
N GLU A 183 -33.32 -18.98 4.75
CA GLU A 183 -32.33 -19.85 5.42
C GLU A 183 -31.01 -19.87 4.64
N ARG A 184 -31.07 -19.98 3.31
CA ARG A 184 -29.87 -19.93 2.44
C ARG A 184 -29.10 -18.61 2.57
N ASN A 185 -29.81 -17.48 2.61
CA ASN A 185 -29.20 -16.15 2.69
C ASN A 185 -28.47 -15.90 4.01
N SER A 186 -28.95 -16.48 5.11
CA SER A 186 -28.30 -16.37 6.43
C SER A 186 -26.90 -17.03 6.42
N PHE A 187 -26.75 -18.16 5.72
CA PHE A 187 -25.46 -18.82 5.53
C PHE A 187 -24.57 -18.11 4.51
N LEU A 188 -25.14 -17.62 3.40
CA LEU A 188 -24.38 -16.94 2.35
C LEU A 188 -23.74 -15.64 2.84
N ARG A 189 -24.43 -14.89 3.72
CA ARG A 189 -23.90 -13.66 4.34
C ARG A 189 -22.62 -13.92 5.12
N PHE A 190 -22.50 -15.06 5.79
CA PHE A 190 -21.29 -15.46 6.52
C PHE A 190 -20.13 -15.82 5.58
N THR A 191 -20.41 -16.50 4.46
CA THR A 191 -19.39 -16.85 3.45
C THR A 191 -18.93 -15.67 2.60
N TYR A 192 -19.82 -14.72 2.28
CA TYR A 192 -19.47 -13.56 1.45
C TYR A 192 -18.48 -12.64 2.16
N ILE A 193 -18.69 -12.34 3.45
CA ILE A 193 -17.83 -11.45 4.24
C ILE A 193 -16.37 -11.96 4.31
N GLY A 194 -16.14 -13.27 4.27
CA GLY A 194 -14.80 -13.86 4.23
C GLY A 194 -14.13 -13.84 2.85
N ALA A 195 -14.92 -13.89 1.77
CA ALA A 195 -14.43 -14.02 0.39
C ALA A 195 -14.20 -12.68 -0.33
N THR A 196 -14.81 -11.57 0.12
CA THR A 196 -14.74 -10.27 -0.60
C THR A 196 -13.40 -9.56 -0.56
N SER A 197 -12.40 -10.09 0.15
CA SER A 197 -11.08 -9.46 0.23
C SER A 197 -10.17 -9.75 -0.99
N GLU A 198 -10.62 -10.50 -2.01
CA GLU A 198 -9.86 -10.79 -3.26
C GLU A 198 -9.33 -9.53 -3.98
N SER A 199 -9.87 -8.33 -3.72
CA SER A 199 -9.45 -7.07 -4.37
C SER A 199 -8.45 -6.20 -3.58
N GLU A 200 -7.98 -6.60 -2.39
CA GLU A 200 -7.32 -5.67 -1.46
C GLU A 200 -5.81 -5.88 -1.20
N ILE A 201 -5.04 -6.55 -2.08
CA ILE A 201 -3.55 -6.57 -1.94
C ILE A 201 -2.83 -6.29 -3.27
N THR A 202 -3.50 -5.60 -4.19
CA THR A 202 -2.81 -5.02 -5.36
C THR A 202 -3.41 -3.68 -5.72
N GLU A 203 -3.68 -2.85 -4.72
CA GLU A 203 -3.82 -1.43 -4.95
C GLU A 203 -3.50 -0.69 -3.66
N ARG A 204 -2.40 0.05 -3.75
CA ARG A 204 -1.90 0.94 -2.71
C ARG A 204 -3.00 1.95 -2.38
N GLY A 205 -3.52 1.91 -1.16
CA GLY A 205 -4.32 2.99 -0.57
C GLY A 205 -5.84 2.80 -0.62
N PHE A 206 -6.46 3.01 0.52
CA PHE A 206 -7.86 3.38 0.72
C PHE A 206 -8.18 4.64 -0.09
N SER A 207 -8.33 4.49 -1.41
CA SER A 207 -8.60 5.59 -2.31
C SER A 207 -10.02 6.08 -2.06
N ARG A 208 -10.15 7.37 -1.71
CA ARG A 208 -11.42 8.07 -1.52
C ARG A 208 -12.43 7.76 -2.64
N SER A 209 -11.96 7.60 -3.87
CA SER A 209 -12.77 7.22 -5.04
C SER A 209 -13.37 5.82 -4.95
N ARG A 210 -12.63 4.82 -4.43
CA ARG A 210 -13.15 3.44 -4.25
C ARG A 210 -14.18 3.37 -3.13
N MET A 211 -14.03 4.20 -2.10
CA MET A 211 -14.99 4.27 -1.02
C MET A 211 -16.29 4.94 -1.47
N LYS A 212 -16.19 6.02 -2.26
CA LYS A 212 -17.36 6.62 -2.94
C LYS A 212 -18.12 5.59 -3.78
N GLU A 213 -17.41 4.79 -4.57
CA GLU A 213 -18.02 3.74 -5.39
C GLU A 213 -18.85 2.75 -4.55
N ARG A 214 -18.31 2.28 -3.42
CA ARG A 214 -19.03 1.37 -2.50
C ARG A 214 -20.26 2.04 -1.89
N VAL A 215 -20.12 3.27 -1.42
CA VAL A 215 -21.22 4.07 -0.86
C VAL A 215 -22.33 4.28 -1.88
N PHE A 216 -22.00 4.64 -3.12
CA PHE A 216 -22.99 4.82 -4.19
C PHE A 216 -23.68 3.51 -4.56
N LYS A 217 -22.94 2.41 -4.71
CA LYS A 217 -23.52 1.10 -5.02
C LYS A 217 -24.53 0.67 -3.95
N LYS A 218 -24.19 0.86 -2.66
CA LYS A 218 -25.12 0.57 -1.56
C LYS A 218 -26.29 1.53 -1.52
N ARG A 219 -26.08 2.81 -1.83
CA ARG A 219 -27.16 3.80 -1.85
C ARG A 219 -28.18 3.52 -2.97
N SER A 220 -27.73 3.03 -4.13
CA SER A 220 -28.61 2.57 -5.21
C SER A 220 -29.38 1.29 -4.83
N GLU A 221 -28.76 0.35 -4.12
CA GLU A 221 -29.48 -0.83 -3.57
C GLU A 221 -30.62 -0.38 -2.63
N LEU A 222 -30.37 0.59 -1.76
CA LEU A 222 -31.38 1.16 -0.88
C LEU A 222 -32.54 1.80 -1.67
N GLU A 223 -32.22 2.63 -2.66
CA GLU A 223 -33.18 3.30 -3.54
C GLU A 223 -34.11 2.31 -4.26
N GLU A 224 -33.54 1.21 -4.76
CA GLU A 224 -34.30 0.14 -5.41
C GLU A 224 -35.32 -0.50 -4.46
N ILE A 225 -34.86 -0.86 -3.25
CA ILE A 225 -35.72 -1.49 -2.24
C ILE A 225 -36.80 -0.51 -1.79
N CYS A 226 -36.45 0.74 -1.53
CA CYS A 226 -37.38 1.80 -1.17
C CYS A 226 -38.46 2.00 -2.24
N ARG A 227 -38.08 1.99 -3.52
CA ARG A 227 -39.03 2.08 -4.64
C ARG A 227 -39.99 0.89 -4.69
N LEU A 228 -39.47 -0.33 -4.52
CA LEU A 228 -40.29 -1.55 -4.54
C LEU A 228 -41.22 -1.68 -3.32
N THR A 229 -40.88 -1.03 -2.20
CA THR A 229 -41.60 -1.16 -0.93
C THR A 229 -42.44 0.08 -0.59
N HIS A 230 -42.41 1.09 -1.47
CA HIS A 230 -43.04 2.40 -1.26
C HIS A 230 -42.60 3.06 0.06
N ILE A 231 -41.30 2.96 0.37
CA ILE A 231 -40.66 3.60 1.53
C ILE A 231 -39.84 4.80 1.03
N GLU A 232 -39.92 5.95 1.69
CA GLU A 232 -39.06 7.08 1.35
C GLU A 232 -37.63 6.85 1.86
N PRO A 233 -36.60 6.92 0.97
CA PRO A 233 -35.22 6.80 1.40
C PRO A 233 -34.77 8.08 2.12
N ASP A 234 -33.88 7.92 3.09
CA ASP A 234 -33.35 9.06 3.83
C ASP A 234 -32.60 10.01 2.89
N THR A 235 -32.99 11.28 2.91
CA THR A 235 -32.40 12.35 2.10
C THR A 235 -31.05 12.80 2.65
N SER A 236 -30.68 12.42 3.87
CA SER A 236 -29.38 12.70 4.49
C SER A 236 -28.23 11.92 3.83
N THR A 237 -28.52 10.73 3.28
CA THR A 237 -27.55 9.84 2.61
C THR A 237 -27.63 9.88 1.08
N ALA A 238 -28.38 10.85 0.51
CA ALA A 238 -28.51 11.02 -0.94
C ALA A 238 -27.15 11.14 -1.62
N ALA A 239 -27.03 10.66 -2.87
CA ALA A 239 -25.75 10.54 -3.58
C ALA A 239 -24.93 11.85 -3.60
N GLU A 240 -25.58 12.99 -3.83
CA GLU A 240 -24.95 14.31 -3.84
C GLU A 240 -24.36 14.70 -2.46
N LYS A 241 -25.12 14.44 -1.39
CA LYS A 241 -24.68 14.72 -0.01
C LYS A 241 -23.61 13.74 0.44
N ALA A 242 -23.77 12.45 0.14
CA ALA A 242 -22.77 11.43 0.42
C ALA A 242 -21.43 11.75 -0.28
N SER A 243 -21.46 12.20 -1.53
CA SER A 243 -20.27 12.65 -2.24
C SER A 243 -19.61 13.83 -1.55
N ALA A 244 -20.39 14.87 -1.19
CA ALA A 244 -19.90 16.06 -0.52
C ALA A 244 -19.31 15.74 0.87
N LEU A 245 -19.94 14.86 1.65
CA LEU A 245 -19.44 14.43 2.96
C LEU A 245 -18.10 13.70 2.83
N ILE A 246 -17.98 12.79 1.86
CA ILE A 246 -16.72 12.06 1.60
C ILE A 246 -15.61 13.00 1.08
N ASP A 247 -15.95 14.01 0.28
CA ASP A 247 -14.98 14.98 -0.23
C ASP A 247 -14.51 15.96 0.84
N SER A 248 -15.42 16.39 1.72
CA SER A 248 -15.12 17.28 2.84
C SER A 248 -14.22 16.61 3.89
N GLY A 249 -14.20 15.27 3.94
CA GLY A 249 -13.48 14.51 4.98
C GLY A 249 -14.07 14.68 6.39
N LEU A 250 -15.27 15.26 6.50
CA LEU A 250 -15.94 15.54 7.76
C LEU A 250 -16.54 14.28 8.41
N VAL A 251 -16.84 13.27 7.60
CA VAL A 251 -17.47 12.02 8.04
C VAL A 251 -16.59 10.86 7.62
N ASP A 252 -16.37 9.91 8.53
CA ASP A 252 -15.70 8.67 8.20
C ASP A 252 -16.56 7.88 7.21
N PRO A 253 -16.04 7.54 6.02
CA PRO A 253 -16.84 6.84 5.04
C PRO A 253 -17.31 5.43 5.46
N CYS A 254 -16.64 4.77 6.43
CA CYS A 254 -17.11 3.49 6.94
C CYS A 254 -18.36 3.66 7.82
N GLU A 255 -18.42 4.73 8.63
CA GLU A 255 -19.64 5.09 9.37
C GLU A 255 -20.81 5.42 8.43
N LEU A 256 -20.55 6.18 7.35
CA LEU A 256 -21.56 6.48 6.34
C LEU A 256 -22.08 5.20 5.66
N LEU A 257 -21.17 4.27 5.31
CA LEU A 257 -21.54 2.99 4.74
C LEU A 257 -22.39 2.15 5.71
N ALA A 258 -21.99 2.08 6.99
CA ALA A 258 -22.73 1.36 8.03
C ALA A 258 -24.14 1.93 8.23
N ASN A 259 -24.29 3.25 8.17
CA ASN A 259 -25.61 3.90 8.21
C ASN A 259 -26.49 3.49 7.02
N ILE A 260 -25.96 3.51 5.79
CA ILE A 260 -26.70 3.07 4.60
C ILE A 260 -27.08 1.58 4.71
N GLU A 261 -26.19 0.73 5.20
CA GLU A 261 -26.47 -0.69 5.41
C GLU A 261 -27.57 -0.92 6.47
N ALA A 262 -27.60 -0.11 7.53
CA ALA A 262 -28.67 -0.14 8.52
C ALA A 262 -30.03 0.28 7.91
N GLN A 263 -30.03 1.28 7.03
CA GLN A 263 -31.24 1.70 6.30
C GLN A 263 -31.73 0.60 5.35
N ILE A 264 -30.83 -0.08 4.64
CA ILE A 264 -31.18 -1.23 3.79
C ILE A 264 -31.81 -2.34 4.63
N ALA A 265 -31.21 -2.66 5.78
CA ALA A 265 -31.74 -3.68 6.68
C ALA A 265 -33.16 -3.33 7.15
N LYS A 266 -33.39 -2.08 7.57
CA LYS A 266 -34.69 -1.59 7.99
C LYS A 266 -35.73 -1.65 6.86
N ALA A 267 -35.36 -1.22 5.65
CA ALA A 267 -36.25 -1.25 4.50
C ALA A 267 -36.63 -2.69 4.11
N LYS A 268 -35.68 -3.63 4.20
CA LYS A 268 -35.95 -5.07 3.97
C LYS A 268 -36.87 -5.65 5.04
N ASP A 269 -36.68 -5.31 6.32
CA ASP A 269 -37.53 -5.80 7.40
C ASP A 269 -38.99 -5.32 7.25
N GLU A 270 -39.19 -4.05 6.91
CA GLU A 270 -40.51 -3.49 6.61
C GLU A 270 -41.14 -4.11 5.35
N ALA A 271 -40.34 -4.42 4.32
CA ALA A 271 -40.81 -5.16 3.16
C ALA A 271 -41.34 -6.55 3.55
N LEU A 272 -40.60 -7.24 4.42
CA LEU A 272 -40.94 -8.58 4.88
C LEU A 272 -42.16 -8.58 5.80
N SER A 273 -42.35 -7.53 6.62
CA SER A 273 -43.51 -7.39 7.49
C SER A 273 -44.81 -7.16 6.70
N ARG A 274 -44.74 -6.48 5.56
CA ARG A 274 -45.89 -6.22 4.68
C ARG A 274 -46.21 -7.36 3.72
N ARG A 275 -45.31 -8.34 3.56
CA ARG A 275 -45.44 -9.45 2.62
C ARG A 275 -46.75 -10.21 2.75
N GLU A 276 -47.19 -10.52 3.97
CA GLU A 276 -48.46 -11.25 4.17
C GLU A 276 -49.67 -10.47 3.63
N VAL A 277 -49.67 -9.14 3.78
CA VAL A 277 -50.74 -8.28 3.27
C VAL A 277 -50.68 -8.23 1.74
N THR A 278 -49.49 -8.07 1.15
CA THR A 278 -49.30 -8.08 -0.30
C THR A 278 -49.74 -9.41 -0.92
N ASP A 279 -49.33 -10.55 -0.34
CA ASP A 279 -49.71 -11.88 -0.81
C ASP A 279 -51.23 -12.09 -0.77
N ARG A 280 -51.92 -11.49 0.22
CA ARG A 280 -53.39 -11.55 0.33
C ARG A 280 -54.07 -10.68 -0.72
N ILE A 281 -53.51 -9.50 -1.01
CA ILE A 281 -54.01 -8.61 -2.08
C ILE A 281 -53.88 -9.30 -3.42
N ASP A 282 -52.73 -9.92 -3.72
CA ASP A 282 -52.50 -10.60 -4.99
C ASP A 282 -53.47 -11.77 -5.18
N LYS A 283 -53.69 -12.59 -4.14
CA LYS A 283 -54.70 -13.67 -4.18
C LYS A 283 -56.11 -13.15 -4.44
N TRP A 284 -56.47 -12.01 -3.85
CA TRP A 284 -57.77 -11.40 -4.09
C TRP A 284 -57.90 -10.87 -5.52
N LEU A 285 -56.87 -10.23 -6.06
CA LEU A 285 -56.83 -9.78 -7.45
C LEU A 285 -57.00 -10.94 -8.44
N PHE A 286 -56.28 -12.07 -8.23
CA PHE A 286 -56.45 -13.27 -9.05
C PHE A 286 -57.88 -13.83 -8.98
N ALA A 287 -58.50 -13.83 -7.80
CA ALA A 287 -59.87 -14.29 -7.66
C ALA A 287 -60.87 -13.39 -8.41
N CYS A 288 -60.66 -12.06 -8.39
CA CYS A 288 -61.48 -11.12 -9.16
C CYS A 288 -61.30 -11.28 -10.68
N GLU A 289 -60.08 -11.55 -11.15
CA GLU A 289 -59.81 -11.83 -12.55
C GLU A 289 -60.49 -13.13 -13.02
N GLU A 290 -60.44 -14.18 -12.19
CA GLU A 290 -61.10 -15.46 -12.45
C GLU A 290 -62.64 -15.31 -12.46
N GLU A 291 -63.21 -14.55 -11.53
CA GLU A 291 -64.65 -14.25 -11.48
C GLU A 291 -65.11 -13.49 -12.75
N ASN A 292 -64.38 -12.44 -13.14
CA ASN A 292 -64.66 -11.73 -14.39
C ASN A 292 -64.60 -12.65 -15.62
N TRP A 293 -63.60 -13.54 -15.68
CA TRP A 293 -63.46 -14.49 -16.77
C TRP A 293 -64.64 -15.48 -16.84
N LEU A 294 -65.11 -15.97 -15.68
CA LEU A 294 -66.28 -16.85 -15.58
C LEU A 294 -67.57 -16.15 -16.00
N ASP A 295 -67.72 -14.88 -15.63
CA ASP A 295 -68.87 -14.06 -16.02
C ASP A 295 -68.91 -13.85 -17.54
N GLU A 296 -67.77 -13.51 -18.16
CA GLU A 296 -67.65 -13.39 -19.62
C GLU A 296 -67.97 -14.73 -20.32
N TYR A 297 -67.47 -15.85 -19.81
CA TYR A 297 -67.76 -17.18 -20.36
C TYR A 297 -69.26 -17.53 -20.28
N SER A 298 -69.91 -17.18 -19.17
CA SER A 298 -71.33 -17.45 -18.95
C SER A 298 -72.24 -16.64 -19.88
N GLN A 299 -71.85 -15.41 -20.23
CA GLN A 299 -72.58 -14.53 -21.14
C GLN A 299 -72.47 -14.94 -22.61
N VAL A 300 -71.37 -15.60 -23.00
CA VAL A 300 -71.16 -16.11 -24.38
C VAL A 300 -71.82 -17.48 -24.58
N SER A 301 -72.16 -18.17 -23.50
CA SER A 301 -72.74 -19.52 -23.51
C SER A 301 -74.28 -19.54 -23.44
N GLN A 302 -74.94 -18.37 -23.40
CA GLN A 302 -76.39 -18.17 -23.50
C GLN A 302 -76.77 -17.59 -24.86
#